data_AF-M8B3B3-F1
#
_entry.id   AF-M8B3B3-F1
#
_cell.length_a   1.000
_cell.length_b   1.000
_cell.length_c   1.000
_cell.angle_alpha   90.00
_cell.angle_beta   90.00
_cell.angle_gamma   90.00
#
_symmetry.space_group_name_H-M   'P 1'
#
loop_
_entity.id
_entity.type
_entity.pdbx_description
1 polymer ?
#
loop_
_entity_poly.entity_id
_entity_poly.type
_entity_poly.pdbx_seq_one_letter_code
_entity_poly.pdbx_strand_id
1 'polypeptide(L)'
;MAVAGGSGCLAKAAAVLVLVLCMARWSAAGMGVNWGTQLSHPLPASTVVRLLKDNGFDRVKLFDAEDSILGALKGSGIQVMVGIPNDMLWDLAGSTKAAERWVTANVSKHVNDGVDISLVACEFFVFEIIGLFNSDFPLWRLVAVGNEPFLQTFNGTYLNTTFPAMQNIQAALMTAGLGSQVKVTVALNADVYQSASGKPSDGDFRADIHGLMLNIVQFLASSGAPFVANVYPFISLYADPNFPLDYAFFQGSTSPVVDGGVTYQNTFDANHDTLVAALRRNGFPNVTVVVGEVGWPTDGDANANPAYAQRFNQGLLDHVASGKGTPLTPGAPVDAYLFSLVDEDRKSIQPGNFERHWGIFFFDGKPKYQLSLRGNGGGMLVPARGVEYLQRRWCVLKPDADLGDQKVGDSVSYACGSADCTSLGYKTSCGGLDAKGNVSYAFNSYYQTEDQDDRACDFRGLATTTTVDPSTGTCRFIVGIAPTSTATRNVAARTAAVFFALLLAGVF
;
A
#
# COMPACT_ATOMS: atom_id res chain seq x y z
N MET A 1 49.45 0.96 48.72
CA MET A 1 48.02 0.58 48.80
C MET A 1 47.17 1.85 48.77
N ALA A 2 46.55 2.14 47.63
CA ALA A 2 45.22 2.76 47.51
C ALA A 2 44.96 2.91 45.99
N VAL A 3 43.88 2.29 45.55
CA VAL A 3 43.56 1.95 44.17
C VAL A 3 42.99 3.18 43.45
N ALA A 4 43.67 3.61 42.39
CA ALA A 4 43.08 4.47 41.36
C ALA A 4 42.34 3.57 40.35
N GLY A 5 41.01 3.64 40.32
CA GLY A 5 40.23 2.88 39.35
C GLY A 5 38.74 2.87 39.64
N GLY A 6 38.00 3.86 39.13
CA GLY A 6 36.53 3.91 39.27
C GLY A 6 35.80 4.60 38.13
N SER A 7 36.39 5.63 37.52
CA SER A 7 35.65 6.48 36.57
C SER A 7 35.57 5.92 35.13
N GLY A 8 36.47 5.00 34.75
CA GLY A 8 36.50 4.41 33.41
C GLY A 8 35.47 3.29 33.18
N CYS A 9 35.08 2.57 34.23
CA CYS A 9 34.08 1.50 34.12
C CYS A 9 32.66 2.04 33.98
N LEU A 10 32.31 3.14 34.65
CA LEU A 10 30.99 3.76 34.58
C LEU A 10 30.72 4.40 33.20
N ALA A 11 31.71 5.07 32.61
CA ALA A 11 31.58 5.64 31.27
C ALA A 11 31.48 4.56 30.18
N LYS A 12 32.24 3.47 30.31
CA LYS A 12 32.15 2.31 29.39
C LYS A 12 30.85 1.54 29.57
N ALA A 13 30.36 1.37 30.80
CA ALA A 13 29.08 0.73 31.08
C ALA A 13 27.90 1.57 30.56
N ALA A 14 27.95 2.90 30.67
CA ALA A 14 26.95 3.79 30.10
C ALA A 14 26.97 3.79 28.55
N ALA A 15 28.16 3.79 27.93
CA ALA A 15 28.30 3.68 26.48
C ALA A 15 27.83 2.31 25.95
N VAL A 16 28.10 1.21 26.67
CA VAL A 16 27.58 -0.13 26.36
C VAL A 16 26.08 -0.20 26.61
N LEU A 17 25.53 0.42 27.64
CA LEU A 17 24.09 0.47 27.90
C LEU A 17 23.37 1.30 26.82
N VAL A 18 23.96 2.40 26.34
CA VAL A 18 23.44 3.19 25.21
C VAL A 18 23.59 2.44 23.89
N LEU A 19 24.69 1.71 23.65
CA LEU A 19 24.82 0.83 22.48
C LEU A 19 23.83 -0.34 22.54
N VAL A 20 23.60 -0.92 23.72
CA VAL A 20 22.61 -1.99 23.94
C VAL A 20 21.19 -1.43 23.82
N LEU A 21 20.90 -0.20 24.25
CA LEU A 21 19.61 0.47 24.03
C LEU A 21 19.40 0.91 22.58
N CYS A 22 20.47 1.26 21.85
CA CYS A 22 20.42 1.54 20.41
C CYS A 22 20.32 0.25 19.57
N MET A 23 20.93 -0.86 20.01
CA MET A 23 20.77 -2.18 19.39
C MET A 23 19.49 -2.89 19.83
N ALA A 24 18.90 -2.54 20.98
CA ALA A 24 17.63 -3.06 21.49
C ALA A 24 16.39 -2.27 21.02
N ARG A 25 16.55 -1.29 20.12
CA ARG A 25 15.40 -0.73 19.40
C ARG A 25 14.88 -1.63 18.29
N TRP A 26 15.58 -2.71 17.96
CA TRP A 26 15.01 -3.85 17.25
C TRP A 26 14.56 -4.88 18.27
N SER A 27 13.38 -4.68 18.86
CA SER A 27 12.80 -5.64 19.82
C SER A 27 11.30 -5.72 19.64
N ALA A 28 10.93 -6.32 18.51
CA ALA A 28 9.83 -7.25 18.28
C ALA A 28 9.76 -7.42 16.75
N ALA A 29 9.67 -8.64 16.23
CA ALA A 29 9.09 -8.83 14.90
C ALA A 29 7.76 -8.06 14.90
N GLY A 30 7.66 -7.05 14.03
CA GLY A 30 6.60 -6.05 14.12
C GLY A 30 5.78 -6.03 12.83
N MET A 31 4.48 -5.93 12.97
CA MET A 31 3.60 -5.76 11.83
C MET A 31 3.42 -4.27 11.59
N GLY A 32 4.05 -3.76 10.53
CA GLY A 32 3.76 -2.43 10.01
C GLY A 32 2.47 -2.42 9.19
N VAL A 33 2.12 -1.26 8.65
CA VAL A 33 0.97 -1.13 7.73
C VAL A 33 1.28 -0.16 6.61
N ASN A 34 0.73 -0.43 5.43
CA ASN A 34 0.75 0.46 4.29
C ASN A 34 -0.35 1.52 4.44
N TRP A 35 0.04 2.80 4.41
CA TRP A 35 -0.91 3.91 4.37
C TRP A 35 -0.98 4.45 2.94
N GLY A 36 -1.96 3.95 2.20
CA GLY A 36 -2.29 4.43 0.85
C GLY A 36 -3.14 5.69 0.87
N THR A 37 -2.97 6.54 -0.16
CA THR A 37 -3.56 7.89 -0.24
C THR A 37 -4.44 8.08 -1.48
N GLN A 38 -4.74 7.04 -2.25
CA GLN A 38 -5.60 7.12 -3.44
C GLN A 38 -7.08 7.11 -3.06
N LEU A 39 -7.53 8.22 -2.45
CA LEU A 39 -8.90 8.41 -1.99
C LEU A 39 -9.51 9.67 -2.60
N SER A 40 -10.81 9.63 -2.92
CA SER A 40 -11.60 10.81 -3.27
C SER A 40 -11.73 11.77 -2.10
N HIS A 41 -11.94 11.23 -0.89
CA HIS A 41 -12.14 11.98 0.34
C HIS A 41 -11.27 11.39 1.46
N PRO A 42 -9.96 11.70 1.51
CA PRO A 42 -9.06 11.13 2.49
C PRO A 42 -9.37 11.63 3.91
N LEU A 43 -9.15 10.77 4.91
CA LEU A 43 -9.10 11.18 6.31
C LEU A 43 -7.96 12.20 6.52
N PRO A 44 -8.11 13.18 7.44
CA PRO A 44 -7.02 14.08 7.78
C PRO A 44 -5.80 13.29 8.30
N ALA A 45 -4.60 13.67 7.88
CA ALA A 45 -3.37 12.96 8.26
C ALA A 45 -3.21 12.78 9.78
N SER A 46 -3.55 13.79 10.58
CA SER A 46 -3.54 13.70 12.04
C SER A 46 -4.54 12.67 12.61
N THR A 47 -5.67 12.47 11.93
CA THR A 47 -6.66 11.45 12.30
C THR A 47 -6.11 10.06 12.00
N VAL A 48 -5.44 9.88 10.87
CA VAL A 48 -4.81 8.61 10.51
C VAL A 48 -3.62 8.29 11.42
N VAL A 49 -2.77 9.27 11.77
CA VAL A 49 -1.70 9.07 12.76
C VAL A 49 -2.27 8.64 14.12
N ARG A 50 -3.40 9.22 14.54
CA ARG A 50 -4.09 8.77 15.76
C ARG A 50 -4.63 7.34 15.60
N LEU A 51 -5.23 7.02 14.45
CA LEU A 51 -5.71 5.67 14.13
C LEU A 51 -4.57 4.63 14.22
N LEU A 52 -3.40 4.95 13.67
CA LEU A 52 -2.20 4.10 13.76
C LEU A 52 -1.80 3.85 15.22
N LYS A 53 -1.68 4.92 16.03
CA LYS A 53 -1.28 4.83 17.44
C LYS A 53 -2.31 4.12 18.30
N ASP A 54 -3.60 4.40 18.11
CA ASP A 54 -4.70 3.77 18.85
C ASP A 54 -4.76 2.25 18.60
N ASN A 55 -4.29 1.79 17.43
CA ASN A 55 -4.20 0.38 17.07
C ASN A 55 -2.80 -0.23 17.32
N GLY A 56 -1.85 0.57 17.81
CA GLY A 56 -0.52 0.09 18.20
C GLY A 56 0.45 -0.17 17.05
N PHE A 57 0.20 0.38 15.86
CA PHE A 57 1.19 0.36 14.78
C PHE A 57 2.36 1.28 15.14
N ASP A 58 3.56 0.74 15.06
CA ASP A 58 4.83 1.43 15.29
C ASP A 58 5.64 1.63 14.00
N ARG A 59 5.17 1.06 12.88
CA ARG A 59 5.75 1.20 11.54
C ARG A 59 4.70 1.49 10.49
N VAL A 60 5.01 2.40 9.57
CA VAL A 60 4.17 2.73 8.42
C VAL A 60 5.01 2.80 7.15
N LYS A 61 4.45 2.28 6.05
CA LYS A 61 4.99 2.44 4.71
C LYS A 61 4.12 3.41 3.93
N LEU A 62 4.74 4.44 3.36
CA LEU A 62 4.14 5.46 2.51
C LEU A 62 4.65 5.28 1.08
N PHE A 63 3.80 5.55 0.10
CA PHE A 63 4.13 5.39 -1.33
C PHE A 63 4.75 6.65 -1.95
N ASP A 64 4.66 7.77 -1.24
CA ASP A 64 5.25 9.07 -1.59
C ASP A 64 5.60 9.86 -0.32
N ALA A 65 6.43 10.89 -0.47
CA ALA A 65 6.89 11.79 0.58
C ALA A 65 6.00 13.02 0.75
N GLU A 66 4.70 12.83 0.98
CA GLU A 66 3.76 13.94 1.15
C GLU A 66 4.06 14.75 2.44
N ASP A 67 4.40 16.03 2.29
CA ASP A 67 4.79 16.93 3.40
C ASP A 67 3.73 17.00 4.51
N SER A 68 2.45 16.96 4.16
CA SER A 68 1.33 16.99 5.12
C SER A 68 1.26 15.73 5.99
N ILE A 69 1.57 14.56 5.40
CA ILE A 69 1.57 13.26 6.07
C ILE A 69 2.82 13.12 6.93
N LEU A 70 3.99 13.39 6.36
CA LEU A 70 5.26 13.38 7.10
C LEU A 70 5.24 14.40 8.25
N GLY A 71 4.67 15.59 8.03
CA GLY A 71 4.45 16.59 9.06
C GLY A 71 3.56 16.10 10.20
N ALA A 72 2.50 15.33 9.91
CA ALA A 72 1.62 14.74 10.92
C ALA A 72 2.31 13.62 11.72
N LEU A 73 3.31 12.93 11.14
CA LEU A 73 4.09 11.88 11.80
C LEU A 73 5.18 12.41 12.74
N LYS A 74 5.44 13.73 12.73
CA LYS A 74 6.40 14.39 13.62
C LYS A 74 6.17 14.05 15.09
N GLY A 75 7.18 13.51 15.77
CA GLY A 75 7.12 13.16 17.19
C GLY A 75 6.11 12.04 17.51
N SER A 76 5.59 11.34 16.50
CA SER A 76 4.64 10.25 16.71
C SER A 76 5.30 9.02 17.33
N GLY A 77 6.59 8.81 17.05
CA GLY A 77 7.35 7.59 17.38
C GLY A 77 7.10 6.44 16.41
N ILE A 78 6.35 6.66 15.33
CA ILE A 78 6.11 5.67 14.26
C ILE A 78 7.28 5.77 13.27
N GLN A 79 7.93 4.63 13.02
CA GLN A 79 8.98 4.52 12.02
C GLN A 79 8.37 4.49 10.61
N VAL A 80 9.02 5.16 9.66
CA VAL A 80 8.50 5.39 8.32
C VAL A 80 9.42 4.80 7.27
N MET A 81 8.87 3.96 6.39
CA MET A 81 9.41 3.68 5.06
C MET A 81 8.76 4.65 4.07
N VAL A 82 9.56 5.45 3.39
CA VAL A 82 9.09 6.47 2.43
C VAL A 82 9.37 6.02 1.00
N GLY A 83 8.32 5.95 0.19
CA GLY A 83 8.39 5.67 -1.25
C GLY A 83 8.91 6.85 -2.07
N ILE A 84 9.64 6.54 -3.15
CA ILE A 84 9.96 7.44 -4.26
C ILE A 84 9.13 6.98 -5.46
N PRO A 85 8.17 7.78 -5.96
CA PRO A 85 7.39 7.45 -7.15
C PRO A 85 8.23 7.11 -8.40
N ASN A 86 7.81 6.12 -9.20
CA ASN A 86 8.63 5.57 -10.29
C ASN A 86 8.90 6.59 -11.41
N ASP A 87 8.00 7.55 -11.61
CA ASP A 87 8.15 8.64 -12.58
C ASP A 87 9.34 9.55 -12.22
N MET A 88 9.73 9.61 -10.95
CA MET A 88 10.94 10.31 -10.50
C MET A 88 12.22 9.53 -10.78
N LEU A 89 12.17 8.21 -11.02
CA LEU A 89 13.38 7.40 -11.17
C LEU A 89 14.24 7.83 -12.34
N TRP A 90 13.65 8.32 -13.42
CA TRP A 90 14.41 8.82 -14.56
C TRP A 90 15.25 10.04 -14.19
N ASP A 91 14.64 11.04 -13.54
CA ASP A 91 15.32 12.25 -13.09
C ASP A 91 16.39 11.95 -12.04
N LEU A 92 16.05 11.08 -11.07
CA LEU A 92 16.93 10.70 -9.97
C LEU A 92 18.09 9.84 -10.44
N ALA A 93 17.90 8.99 -11.45
CA ALA A 93 18.96 8.24 -12.11
C ALA A 93 19.90 9.16 -12.90
N GLY A 94 19.34 10.13 -13.61
CA GLY A 94 20.08 11.02 -14.50
C GLY A 94 20.84 12.16 -13.80
N SER A 95 20.51 12.48 -12.54
CA SER A 95 21.05 13.66 -11.87
C SER A 95 21.25 13.47 -10.36
N THR A 96 22.51 13.44 -9.93
CA THR A 96 22.88 13.44 -8.51
C THR A 96 22.34 14.68 -7.78
N LYS A 97 22.30 15.84 -8.45
CA LYS A 97 21.70 17.07 -7.90
C LYS A 97 20.19 16.94 -7.71
N ALA A 98 19.49 16.22 -8.58
CA ALA A 98 18.06 15.95 -8.38
C ALA A 98 17.86 15.06 -7.15
N ALA A 99 18.69 14.02 -6.98
CA ALA A 99 18.68 13.17 -5.80
C ALA A 99 18.99 13.94 -4.50
N GLU A 100 19.99 14.82 -4.50
CA GLU A 100 20.31 15.70 -3.35
C GLU A 100 19.14 16.61 -2.97
N ARG A 101 18.49 17.22 -3.97
CA ARG A 101 17.31 18.06 -3.75
C ARG A 101 16.15 17.26 -3.17
N TRP A 102 15.89 16.08 -3.73
CA TRP A 102 14.84 15.19 -3.24
C TRP A 102 15.11 14.78 -1.79
N VAL A 103 16.31 14.30 -1.47
CA VAL A 103 16.70 13.93 -0.11
C VAL A 103 16.62 15.11 0.85
N THR A 104 16.99 16.31 0.43
CA THR A 104 16.91 17.51 1.27
C THR A 104 15.45 17.85 1.58
N ALA A 105 14.59 17.88 0.57
CA ALA A 105 13.19 18.28 0.69
C ALA A 105 12.36 17.24 1.46
N ASN A 106 12.57 15.96 1.18
CA ASN A 106 11.63 14.89 1.53
C ASN A 106 12.11 14.00 2.67
N VAL A 107 13.42 13.99 2.97
CA VAL A 107 13.99 13.17 4.04
C VAL A 107 14.63 14.05 5.11
N SER A 108 15.65 14.83 4.74
CA SER A 108 16.49 15.58 5.69
C SER A 108 15.67 16.59 6.50
N LYS A 109 14.79 17.35 5.84
CA LYS A 109 13.85 18.25 6.50
C LYS A 109 13.05 17.55 7.59
N HIS A 110 12.41 16.42 7.25
CA HIS A 110 11.49 15.71 8.14
C HIS A 110 12.19 14.95 9.26
N VAL A 111 13.36 14.34 8.99
CA VAL A 111 14.19 13.70 10.02
C VAL A 111 14.64 14.73 11.05
N ASN A 112 15.13 15.89 10.61
CA ASN A 112 15.52 16.98 11.50
C ASN A 112 14.34 17.55 12.31
N ASP A 113 13.13 17.46 11.75
CA ASP A 113 11.89 17.85 12.42
C ASP A 113 11.36 16.79 13.40
N GLY A 114 11.96 15.61 13.48
CA GLY A 114 11.57 14.56 14.43
C GLY A 114 10.62 13.50 13.87
N VAL A 115 10.59 13.31 12.55
CA VAL A 115 9.99 12.14 11.90
C VAL A 115 11.01 11.00 11.88
N ASP A 116 10.62 9.79 12.25
CA ASP A 116 11.51 8.62 12.29
C ASP A 116 11.55 7.90 10.93
N ILE A 117 12.22 8.48 9.94
CA ILE A 117 12.43 7.83 8.64
C ILE A 117 13.64 6.89 8.76
N SER A 118 13.44 5.61 8.46
CA SER A 118 14.50 4.58 8.50
C SER A 118 14.80 3.97 7.13
N LEU A 119 13.82 3.97 6.22
CA LEU A 119 13.95 3.39 4.89
C LEU A 119 13.40 4.34 3.83
N VAL A 120 14.11 4.42 2.70
CA VAL A 120 13.63 5.03 1.46
C VAL A 120 13.55 3.92 0.41
N ALA A 121 12.36 3.69 -0.12
CA ALA A 121 12.09 2.67 -1.12
C ALA A 121 11.78 3.31 -2.47
N CYS A 122 12.37 2.82 -3.57
CA CYS A 122 11.92 3.18 -4.91
C CYS A 122 10.61 2.43 -5.25
N GLU A 123 9.52 3.14 -5.59
CA GLU A 123 8.15 2.61 -5.69
C GLU A 123 7.28 3.29 -6.78
N PHE A 124 6.17 2.70 -7.22
CA PHE A 124 5.20 3.30 -8.15
C PHE A 124 4.01 3.94 -7.44
N PHE A 125 3.63 5.14 -7.89
CA PHE A 125 2.33 5.76 -7.61
C PHE A 125 1.88 6.49 -8.88
N VAL A 126 0.65 6.28 -9.35
CA VAL A 126 0.08 7.04 -10.47
C VAL A 126 -0.83 8.13 -9.91
N PHE A 127 -0.57 9.39 -10.29
CA PHE A 127 -1.55 10.45 -10.27
C PHE A 127 -2.06 10.73 -11.69
N GLU A 128 -3.36 10.99 -11.82
CA GLU A 128 -4.04 11.30 -13.08
C GLU A 128 -3.38 12.44 -13.88
N ILE A 129 -3.14 12.21 -15.17
CA ILE A 129 -3.43 13.23 -16.21
C ILE A 129 -4.51 12.64 -17.11
N ILE A 130 -5.78 12.96 -16.82
CA ILE A 130 -6.85 12.91 -17.81
C ILE A 130 -7.57 14.25 -17.77
N GLY A 131 -7.40 15.01 -18.84
CA GLY A 131 -8.04 16.30 -19.01
C GLY A 131 -7.32 17.12 -20.04
N LEU A 132 -7.48 16.74 -21.32
CA LEU A 132 -7.45 17.55 -22.54
C LEU A 132 -6.95 16.69 -23.72
N PHE A 133 -7.67 16.77 -24.83
CA PHE A 133 -7.46 16.17 -26.15
C PHE A 133 -8.33 14.94 -26.50
N ASN A 134 -9.38 15.25 -27.26
CA ASN A 134 -10.22 14.34 -28.04
C ASN A 134 -9.44 13.77 -29.24
N SER A 135 -9.78 12.51 -29.56
CA SER A 135 -9.63 11.79 -30.84
C SER A 135 -8.22 11.58 -31.43
N ASP A 136 -7.90 10.29 -31.67
CA ASP A 136 -6.91 9.74 -32.60
C ASP A 136 -5.44 9.51 -32.16
N PHE A 137 -5.21 8.86 -31.02
CA PHE A 137 -3.95 8.13 -30.78
C PHE A 137 -4.17 6.78 -30.07
N PRO A 138 -3.53 5.67 -30.51
CA PRO A 138 -3.58 4.40 -29.80
C PRO A 138 -2.67 4.51 -28.56
N LEU A 139 -3.27 4.93 -27.45
CA LEU A 139 -2.60 5.07 -26.15
C LEU A 139 -2.24 3.68 -25.60
N TRP A 140 -0.95 3.42 -25.43
CA TRP A 140 -0.43 2.40 -24.53
C TRP A 140 -0.89 2.74 -23.10
N ARG A 141 -1.99 2.14 -22.67
CA ARG A 141 -2.58 2.31 -21.33
C ARG A 141 -2.16 1.15 -20.44
N LEU A 142 -1.17 1.40 -19.59
CA LEU A 142 -0.86 0.55 -18.43
C LEU A 142 -1.08 1.41 -17.18
N VAL A 143 -1.99 0.96 -16.34
CA VAL A 143 -2.33 1.52 -15.04
C VAL A 143 -2.10 0.43 -14.00
N ALA A 144 -0.84 0.23 -13.61
CA ALA A 144 -0.51 -0.67 -12.51
C ALA A 144 -0.72 0.04 -11.16
N VAL A 145 -1.09 -0.74 -10.15
CA VAL A 145 -1.21 -0.27 -8.78
C VAL A 145 0.08 -0.68 -8.06
N GLY A 146 0.81 0.32 -7.55
CA GLY A 146 1.82 0.14 -6.50
C GLY A 146 3.17 -0.43 -6.94
N ASN A 147 4.26 0.23 -6.49
CA ASN A 147 5.59 -0.35 -6.22
C ASN A 147 6.16 -1.19 -7.40
N GLU A 148 7.23 -1.98 -7.22
CA GLU A 148 7.53 -3.08 -8.16
C GLU A 148 8.01 -2.70 -9.58
N PRO A 149 9.09 -1.90 -9.75
CA PRO A 149 9.54 -1.39 -11.05
C PRO A 149 9.90 -2.46 -12.11
N PHE A 150 10.02 -3.73 -11.71
CA PHE A 150 10.40 -4.85 -12.58
C PHE A 150 9.26 -5.80 -12.92
N LEU A 151 8.02 -5.42 -12.59
CA LEU A 151 6.83 -6.12 -13.06
C LEU A 151 6.89 -6.31 -14.57
N GLN A 152 6.59 -7.53 -15.02
CA GLN A 152 6.59 -7.84 -16.46
C GLN A 152 5.65 -6.93 -17.25
N THR A 153 4.55 -6.47 -16.64
CA THR A 153 3.58 -5.55 -17.24
C THR A 153 4.19 -4.20 -17.63
N PHE A 154 5.27 -3.76 -16.97
CA PHE A 154 5.99 -2.54 -17.34
C PHE A 154 6.91 -2.70 -18.55
N ASN A 155 7.05 -3.90 -19.11
CA ASN A 155 7.83 -4.17 -20.31
C ASN A 155 9.24 -3.55 -20.29
N GLY A 156 9.89 -3.62 -19.12
CA GLY A 156 11.26 -3.15 -18.94
C GLY A 156 11.45 -1.63 -18.76
N THR A 157 10.38 -0.84 -18.64
CA THR A 157 10.44 0.65 -18.56
C THR A 157 11.44 1.17 -17.53
N TYR A 158 11.58 0.51 -16.38
CA TYR A 158 12.39 1.00 -15.25
C TYR A 158 13.70 0.22 -15.01
N LEU A 159 14.05 -0.73 -15.88
CA LEU A 159 15.24 -1.58 -15.70
C LEU A 159 16.55 -0.78 -15.67
N ASN A 160 16.61 0.31 -16.44
CA ASN A 160 17.81 1.14 -16.56
C ASN A 160 17.85 2.34 -15.62
N THR A 161 16.75 2.64 -14.92
CA THR A 161 16.64 3.84 -14.06
C THR A 161 16.67 3.49 -12.58
N THR A 162 16.08 2.35 -12.18
CA THR A 162 15.91 1.98 -10.77
C THR A 162 17.24 1.92 -10.01
N PHE A 163 18.20 1.13 -10.51
CA PHE A 163 19.47 0.94 -9.78
C PHE A 163 20.34 2.22 -9.71
N PRO A 164 20.52 2.99 -10.81
CA PRO A 164 21.20 4.29 -10.72
C PRO A 164 20.51 5.28 -9.76
N ALA A 165 19.18 5.31 -9.73
CA ALA A 165 18.44 6.16 -8.78
C ALA A 165 18.74 5.75 -7.33
N MET A 166 18.76 4.44 -7.03
CA MET A 166 19.13 3.95 -5.69
C MET A 166 20.54 4.41 -5.28
N GLN A 167 21.50 4.32 -6.19
CA GLN A 167 22.88 4.76 -5.94
C GLN A 167 22.95 6.27 -5.65
N ASN A 168 22.25 7.09 -6.46
CA ASN A 168 22.25 8.54 -6.31
C ASN A 168 21.56 8.97 -5.00
N ILE A 169 20.43 8.36 -4.64
CA ILE A 169 19.75 8.64 -3.36
C ILE A 169 20.63 8.25 -2.18
N GLN A 170 21.30 7.08 -2.23
CA GLN A 170 22.18 6.65 -1.15
C GLN A 170 23.39 7.57 -0.99
N ALA A 171 23.96 8.08 -2.08
CA ALA A 171 25.02 9.08 -2.06
C ALA A 171 24.53 10.42 -1.49
N ALA A 172 23.32 10.85 -1.84
CA ALA A 172 22.70 12.06 -1.30
C ALA A 172 22.44 11.92 0.21
N LEU A 173 21.95 10.77 0.68
CA LEU A 173 21.79 10.49 2.12
C LEU A 173 23.12 10.50 2.87
N MET A 174 24.19 9.94 2.28
CA MET A 174 25.53 10.02 2.86
C MET A 174 26.02 11.48 2.96
N THR A 175 25.80 12.29 1.93
CA THR A 175 26.16 13.72 1.89
C THR A 175 25.39 14.54 2.93
N ALA A 176 24.12 14.19 3.16
CA ALA A 176 23.29 14.79 4.20
C ALA A 176 23.62 14.32 5.63
N GLY A 177 24.57 13.39 5.81
CA GLY A 177 24.91 12.82 7.12
C GLY A 177 23.91 11.78 7.64
N LEU A 178 23.00 11.28 6.77
CA LEU A 178 21.93 10.35 7.12
C LEU A 178 22.20 8.90 6.71
N GLY A 179 23.30 8.61 6.00
CA GLY A 179 23.56 7.27 5.43
C GLY A 179 23.68 6.11 6.43
N SER A 180 23.90 6.39 7.73
CA SER A 180 23.84 5.38 8.79
C SER A 180 22.43 5.14 9.33
N GLN A 181 21.55 6.15 9.25
CA GLN A 181 20.20 6.14 9.80
C GLN A 181 19.16 5.68 8.77
N VAL A 182 19.28 6.17 7.53
CA VAL A 182 18.33 5.93 6.45
C VAL A 182 18.97 5.04 5.40
N LYS A 183 18.35 3.90 5.11
CA LYS A 183 18.82 2.96 4.08
C LYS A 183 17.95 3.01 2.84
N VAL A 184 18.56 2.77 1.68
CA VAL A 184 17.85 2.73 0.40
C VAL A 184 17.55 1.30 0.01
N THR A 185 16.31 1.04 -0.40
CA THR A 185 15.86 -0.24 -0.93
C THR A 185 14.92 -0.02 -2.13
N VAL A 186 14.39 -1.11 -2.66
CA VAL A 186 13.36 -1.12 -3.70
C VAL A 186 12.29 -2.12 -3.26
N ALA A 187 11.02 -1.73 -3.31
CA ALA A 187 9.91 -2.64 -3.06
C ALA A 187 9.61 -3.40 -4.34
N LEU A 188 9.89 -4.71 -4.36
CA LEU A 188 9.80 -5.57 -5.54
C LEU A 188 8.61 -6.51 -5.43
N ASN A 189 7.94 -6.83 -6.55
CA ASN A 189 6.97 -7.92 -6.56
C ASN A 189 7.68 -9.27 -6.34
N ALA A 190 6.95 -10.27 -5.88
CA ALA A 190 7.41 -11.64 -5.91
C ALA A 190 7.76 -12.16 -7.33
N ASP A 191 7.32 -11.51 -8.41
CA ASP A 191 7.60 -11.88 -9.81
C ASP A 191 9.06 -11.71 -10.26
N VAL A 192 9.90 -11.08 -9.43
CA VAL A 192 11.34 -10.89 -9.72
C VAL A 192 12.16 -12.14 -9.43
N TYR A 193 11.58 -13.11 -8.73
CA TYR A 193 12.14 -14.44 -8.50
C TYR A 193 11.15 -15.51 -8.93
N GLN A 194 11.67 -16.68 -9.24
CA GLN A 194 10.91 -17.80 -9.79
C GLN A 194 11.48 -19.12 -9.29
N SER A 195 10.66 -20.16 -9.45
CA SER A 195 11.03 -21.55 -9.15
C SER A 195 10.71 -22.40 -10.38
N ALA A 196 11.70 -23.13 -10.90
CA ALA A 196 11.52 -23.94 -12.10
C ALA A 196 10.64 -25.18 -11.85
N SER A 197 10.70 -25.74 -10.64
CA SER A 197 9.91 -26.90 -10.23
C SER A 197 8.67 -26.57 -9.41
N GLY A 198 8.43 -25.28 -9.12
CA GLY A 198 7.39 -24.83 -8.18
C GLY A 198 7.73 -25.11 -6.71
N LYS A 199 9.00 -25.39 -6.40
CA LYS A 199 9.51 -25.69 -5.06
C LYS A 199 10.46 -24.59 -4.57
N PRO A 200 10.31 -24.09 -3.34
CA PRO A 200 11.13 -22.98 -2.85
C PRO A 200 12.65 -23.17 -2.94
N SER A 201 13.16 -24.39 -2.76
CA SER A 201 14.60 -24.70 -2.73
C SER A 201 15.34 -24.43 -4.05
N ASP A 202 14.64 -24.43 -5.18
CA ASP A 202 15.22 -24.10 -6.48
C ASP A 202 15.02 -22.64 -6.89
N GLY A 203 14.51 -21.80 -5.97
CA GLY A 203 14.30 -20.38 -6.15
C GLY A 203 15.54 -19.67 -6.70
N ASP A 204 15.31 -18.83 -7.72
CA ASP A 204 16.33 -17.99 -8.34
C ASP A 204 15.70 -16.70 -8.89
N PHE A 205 16.52 -15.67 -9.14
CA PHE A 205 16.04 -14.47 -9.80
C PHE A 205 15.65 -14.75 -11.26
N ARG A 206 14.65 -14.02 -11.76
CA ARG A 206 14.17 -14.18 -13.13
C ARG A 206 15.31 -13.90 -14.14
N ALA A 207 15.42 -14.77 -15.15
CA ALA A 207 16.61 -14.82 -16.02
C ALA A 207 16.87 -13.53 -16.82
N ASP A 208 15.82 -12.83 -17.23
CA ASP A 208 15.85 -11.56 -17.97
C ASP A 208 16.42 -10.38 -17.15
N ILE A 209 16.28 -10.42 -15.82
CA ILE A 209 16.75 -9.36 -14.90
C ILE A 209 17.82 -9.85 -13.92
N HIS A 210 18.30 -11.09 -14.06
CA HIS A 210 19.20 -11.73 -13.09
C HIS A 210 20.43 -10.87 -12.77
N GLY A 211 21.14 -10.38 -13.78
CA GLY A 211 22.32 -9.52 -13.58
C GLY A 211 22.01 -8.20 -12.87
N LEU A 212 20.86 -7.59 -13.17
CA LEU A 212 20.40 -6.37 -12.49
C LEU A 212 20.07 -6.65 -11.02
N MET A 213 19.39 -7.77 -10.76
CA MET A 213 19.08 -8.21 -9.39
C MET A 213 20.34 -8.47 -8.57
N LEU A 214 21.37 -9.11 -9.15
CA LEU A 214 22.65 -9.29 -8.45
C LEU A 214 23.31 -7.94 -8.09
N ASN A 215 23.28 -6.96 -8.99
CA ASN A 215 23.81 -5.63 -8.70
C ASN A 215 23.05 -4.94 -7.55
N ILE A 216 21.71 -5.04 -7.56
CA ILE A 216 20.86 -4.49 -6.49
C ILE A 216 21.11 -5.21 -5.16
N VAL A 217 21.11 -6.54 -5.14
CA VAL A 217 21.34 -7.32 -3.92
C VAL A 217 22.74 -7.06 -3.35
N GLN A 218 23.76 -6.95 -4.21
CA GLN A 218 25.11 -6.58 -3.79
C GLN A 218 25.15 -5.18 -3.15
N PHE A 219 24.41 -4.22 -3.71
CA PHE A 219 24.25 -2.89 -3.14
C PHE A 219 23.53 -2.92 -1.77
N LEU A 220 22.44 -3.67 -1.65
CA LEU A 220 21.71 -3.84 -0.40
C LEU A 220 22.61 -4.47 0.69
N ALA A 221 23.34 -5.54 0.33
CA ALA A 221 24.29 -6.20 1.21
C ALA A 221 25.39 -5.24 1.72
N SER A 222 25.94 -4.40 0.83
CA SER A 222 27.00 -3.43 1.20
C SER A 222 26.52 -2.26 2.06
N SER A 223 25.26 -1.85 1.91
CA SER A 223 24.65 -0.75 2.67
C SER A 223 24.01 -1.19 3.98
N GLY A 224 23.81 -2.51 4.14
CA GLY A 224 23.06 -3.11 5.23
C GLY A 224 21.54 -2.90 5.11
N ALA A 225 21.05 -2.63 3.89
CA ALA A 225 19.63 -2.45 3.62
C ALA A 225 18.93 -3.81 3.42
N PRO A 226 17.64 -3.95 3.80
CA PRO A 226 16.87 -5.15 3.53
C PRO A 226 16.47 -5.25 2.06
N PHE A 227 16.26 -6.49 1.59
CA PHE A 227 15.47 -6.76 0.40
C PHE A 227 13.98 -6.65 0.75
N VAL A 228 13.25 -5.78 0.05
CA VAL A 228 11.80 -5.62 0.27
C VAL A 228 11.03 -6.32 -0.85
N ALA A 229 10.19 -7.28 -0.48
CA ALA A 229 9.34 -8.02 -1.41
C ALA A 229 7.85 -7.91 -1.04
N ASN A 230 7.01 -7.69 -2.02
CA ASN A 230 5.56 -7.69 -1.89
C ASN A 230 5.03 -9.10 -2.20
N VAL A 231 4.22 -9.66 -1.29
CA VAL A 231 3.78 -11.05 -1.32
C VAL A 231 2.26 -11.13 -1.20
N TYR A 232 1.61 -11.62 -2.25
CA TYR A 232 0.14 -11.64 -2.35
C TYR A 232 -0.43 -13.03 -2.66
N PRO A 233 -0.62 -13.91 -1.64
CA PRO A 233 -1.22 -15.23 -1.84
C PRO A 233 -2.62 -15.20 -2.47
N PHE A 234 -3.39 -14.13 -2.23
CA PHE A 234 -4.67 -13.89 -2.90
C PHE A 234 -4.57 -13.94 -4.43
N ILE A 235 -3.49 -13.38 -5.00
CA ILE A 235 -3.32 -13.29 -6.45
C ILE A 235 -3.14 -14.68 -7.08
N SER A 236 -2.50 -15.63 -6.38
CA SER A 236 -2.41 -17.02 -6.83
C SER A 236 -3.79 -17.66 -6.98
N LEU A 237 -4.69 -17.42 -6.03
CA LEU A 237 -6.07 -17.90 -6.06
C LEU A 237 -6.91 -17.20 -7.13
N TYR A 238 -6.67 -15.91 -7.36
CA TYR A 238 -7.32 -15.13 -8.41
C TYR A 238 -6.89 -15.60 -9.81
N ALA A 239 -5.60 -15.94 -9.99
CA ALA A 239 -5.04 -16.34 -11.27
C ALA A 239 -5.32 -17.81 -11.65
N ASP A 240 -5.39 -18.72 -10.67
CA ASP A 240 -5.66 -20.15 -10.89
C ASP A 240 -6.87 -20.62 -10.06
N PRO A 241 -8.01 -20.95 -10.69
CA PRO A 241 -9.18 -21.45 -9.99
C PRO A 241 -8.98 -22.83 -9.35
N ASN A 242 -7.91 -23.55 -9.69
CA ASN A 242 -7.53 -24.83 -9.09
C ASN A 242 -6.53 -24.68 -7.94
N PHE A 243 -6.11 -23.46 -7.63
CA PHE A 243 -5.19 -23.21 -6.53
C PHE A 243 -5.79 -23.72 -5.21
N PRO A 244 -5.05 -24.51 -4.39
CA PRO A 244 -5.59 -25.03 -3.15
C PRO A 244 -5.94 -23.90 -2.18
N LEU A 245 -7.24 -23.68 -1.96
CA LEU A 245 -7.73 -22.58 -1.14
C LEU A 245 -7.16 -22.59 0.28
N ASP A 246 -7.03 -23.75 0.89
CA ASP A 246 -6.48 -23.88 2.25
C ASP A 246 -4.99 -23.49 2.33
N TYR A 247 -4.23 -23.73 1.26
CA TYR A 247 -2.81 -23.38 1.12
C TYR A 247 -2.57 -21.87 1.06
N ALA A 248 -3.58 -21.08 0.69
CA ALA A 248 -3.50 -19.62 0.73
C ALA A 248 -3.46 -19.07 2.18
N PHE A 249 -3.84 -19.87 3.18
CA PHE A 249 -3.95 -19.46 4.58
C PHE A 249 -2.96 -20.18 5.50
N PHE A 250 -2.89 -19.75 6.77
CA PHE A 250 -1.89 -20.20 7.74
C PHE A 250 -2.31 -21.39 8.61
N GLN A 251 -3.55 -21.89 8.49
CA GLN A 251 -4.05 -22.99 9.33
C GLN A 251 -3.63 -24.40 8.86
N GLY A 252 -2.79 -24.48 7.83
CA GLY A 252 -2.35 -25.72 7.21
C GLY A 252 -3.15 -26.08 5.96
N SER A 253 -2.53 -26.89 5.10
CA SER A 253 -3.12 -27.34 3.84
C SER A 253 -3.18 -28.87 3.75
N THR A 254 -4.21 -29.35 3.09
CA THR A 254 -4.36 -30.73 2.64
C THR A 254 -3.50 -31.06 1.42
N SER A 255 -3.03 -30.03 0.70
CA SER A 255 -2.14 -30.14 -0.46
C SER A 255 -0.86 -29.31 -0.24
N PRO A 256 -0.03 -29.62 0.79
CA PRO A 256 1.17 -28.84 1.06
C PRO A 256 2.24 -29.07 -0.02
N VAL A 257 3.12 -28.08 -0.20
CA VAL A 257 4.30 -28.23 -1.06
C VAL A 257 5.40 -28.95 -0.29
N VAL A 258 5.77 -30.14 -0.75
CA VAL A 258 6.87 -30.93 -0.18
C VAL A 258 8.13 -30.74 -1.03
N ASP A 259 9.14 -30.18 -0.40
CA ASP A 259 10.39 -29.76 -1.01
C ASP A 259 11.58 -30.42 -0.29
N GLY A 260 11.92 -31.63 -0.74
CA GLY A 260 12.88 -32.49 -0.07
C GLY A 260 12.40 -32.85 1.33
N GLY A 261 13.17 -32.47 2.35
CA GLY A 261 12.81 -32.67 3.76
C GLY A 261 11.96 -31.55 4.37
N VAL A 262 11.64 -30.51 3.60
CA VAL A 262 10.88 -29.34 4.06
C VAL A 262 9.44 -29.44 3.55
N THR A 263 8.47 -29.13 4.41
CA THR A 263 7.05 -29.10 4.04
C THR A 263 6.52 -27.70 4.28
N TYR A 264 6.03 -27.06 3.23
CA TYR A 264 5.38 -25.75 3.30
C TYR A 264 3.88 -25.95 3.42
N GLN A 265 3.33 -25.45 4.52
CA GLN A 265 1.91 -25.60 4.84
C GLN A 265 1.05 -24.43 4.35
N ASN A 266 1.68 -23.34 3.94
CA ASN A 266 1.04 -22.15 3.42
C ASN A 266 1.91 -21.51 2.33
N THR A 267 1.27 -20.69 1.51
CA THR A 267 1.86 -20.01 0.35
C THR A 267 2.83 -18.91 0.76
N PHE A 268 2.57 -18.24 1.87
CA PHE A 268 3.41 -17.15 2.37
C PHE A 268 4.83 -17.65 2.68
N ASP A 269 4.94 -18.72 3.47
CA ASP A 269 6.22 -19.35 3.81
C ASP A 269 6.97 -19.84 2.57
N ALA A 270 6.25 -20.49 1.64
CA ALA A 270 6.86 -20.99 0.40
C ALA A 270 7.37 -19.85 -0.49
N ASN A 271 6.60 -18.78 -0.65
CA ASN A 271 6.99 -17.64 -1.45
C ASN A 271 8.19 -16.92 -0.81
N HIS A 272 8.14 -16.66 0.49
CA HIS A 272 9.25 -16.07 1.25
C HIS A 272 10.53 -16.90 1.12
N ASP A 273 10.43 -18.22 1.29
CA ASP A 273 11.61 -19.08 1.24
C ASP A 273 12.13 -19.31 -0.18
N THR A 274 11.31 -19.07 -1.21
CA THR A 274 11.78 -19.01 -2.60
C THR A 274 12.74 -17.83 -2.78
N LEU A 275 12.42 -16.66 -2.22
CA LEU A 275 13.32 -15.51 -2.22
C LEU A 275 14.58 -15.76 -1.39
N VAL A 276 14.44 -16.35 -0.19
CA VAL A 276 15.60 -16.70 0.64
C VAL A 276 16.51 -17.69 -0.09
N ALA A 277 15.96 -18.68 -0.79
CA ALA A 277 16.73 -19.61 -1.61
C ALA A 277 17.45 -18.89 -2.75
N ALA A 278 16.78 -17.96 -3.46
CA ALA A 278 17.38 -17.15 -4.51
C ALA A 278 18.56 -16.31 -4.00
N LEU A 279 18.41 -15.66 -2.83
CA LEU A 279 19.48 -14.89 -2.19
C LEU A 279 20.67 -15.78 -1.80
N ARG A 280 20.42 -16.93 -1.16
CA ARG A 280 21.47 -17.89 -0.75
C ARG A 280 22.22 -18.46 -1.96
N ARG A 281 21.48 -18.88 -2.99
CA ARG A 281 22.02 -19.42 -4.25
C ARG A 281 22.99 -18.44 -4.91
N ASN A 282 22.66 -17.15 -4.85
CA ASN A 282 23.44 -16.08 -5.44
C ASN A 282 24.50 -15.47 -4.51
N GLY A 283 24.80 -16.11 -3.37
CA GLY A 283 25.91 -15.73 -2.49
C GLY A 283 25.58 -14.64 -1.47
N PHE A 284 24.30 -14.34 -1.24
CA PHE A 284 23.83 -13.29 -0.33
C PHE A 284 22.99 -13.82 0.84
N PRO A 285 23.47 -14.81 1.63
CA PRO A 285 22.67 -15.45 2.69
C PRO A 285 22.31 -14.53 3.87
N ASN A 286 23.00 -13.38 3.99
CA ASN A 286 22.86 -12.45 5.11
C ASN A 286 22.00 -11.22 4.77
N VAL A 287 21.51 -11.09 3.54
CA VAL A 287 20.58 -10.00 3.20
C VAL A 287 19.23 -10.31 3.86
N THR A 288 18.80 -9.43 4.75
CA THR A 288 17.52 -9.56 5.45
C THR A 288 16.36 -9.31 4.50
N VAL A 289 15.28 -10.08 4.64
CA VAL A 289 14.05 -9.91 3.87
C VAL A 289 13.03 -9.16 4.73
N VAL A 290 12.35 -8.19 4.12
CA VAL A 290 11.18 -7.52 4.67
C VAL A 290 10.03 -7.70 3.69
N VAL A 291 8.87 -8.13 4.17
CA VAL A 291 7.67 -8.20 3.34
C VAL A 291 7.03 -6.81 3.28
N GLY A 292 7.22 -6.11 2.16
CA GLY A 292 6.79 -4.73 1.98
C GLY A 292 5.28 -4.58 1.92
N GLU A 293 4.58 -5.61 1.43
CA GLU A 293 3.13 -5.66 1.31
C GLU A 293 2.65 -7.09 1.41
N VAL A 294 1.62 -7.31 2.22
CA VAL A 294 0.92 -8.59 2.30
C VAL A 294 -0.46 -8.34 2.90
N GLY A 295 -1.48 -8.96 2.31
CA GLY A 295 -2.86 -8.77 2.75
C GLY A 295 -3.84 -9.60 1.96
N TRP A 296 -5.12 -9.27 2.11
CA TRP A 296 -6.21 -9.94 1.40
C TRP A 296 -7.39 -8.97 1.23
N PRO A 297 -7.91 -8.77 0.01
CA PRO A 297 -8.98 -7.81 -0.25
C PRO A 297 -10.33 -8.31 0.26
N THR A 298 -11.25 -7.41 0.59
CA THR A 298 -12.55 -7.79 1.19
C THR A 298 -13.73 -7.68 0.25
N ASP A 299 -13.54 -7.21 -0.98
CA ASP A 299 -14.61 -7.05 -1.95
C ASP A 299 -14.03 -6.99 -3.36
N GLY A 300 -14.88 -6.95 -4.38
CA GLY A 300 -14.48 -6.81 -5.78
C GLY A 300 -14.12 -8.13 -6.48
N ASP A 301 -14.12 -9.26 -5.77
CA ASP A 301 -13.98 -10.61 -6.32
C ASP A 301 -14.68 -11.64 -5.41
N ALA A 302 -15.05 -12.81 -5.95
CA ALA A 302 -15.70 -13.88 -5.19
C ALA A 302 -14.88 -14.38 -3.99
N ASN A 303 -13.55 -14.36 -4.10
CA ASN A 303 -12.63 -14.74 -3.02
C ASN A 303 -12.13 -13.55 -2.21
N ALA A 304 -12.47 -12.32 -2.62
CA ALA A 304 -12.22 -11.10 -1.88
C ALA A 304 -13.43 -10.81 -0.99
N ASN A 305 -13.41 -11.28 0.26
CA ASN A 305 -14.52 -11.10 1.20
C ASN A 305 -14.01 -10.90 2.63
N PRO A 306 -14.80 -10.27 3.54
CA PRO A 306 -14.34 -9.97 4.89
C PRO A 306 -13.94 -11.22 5.70
N ALA A 307 -14.57 -12.37 5.45
CA ALA A 307 -14.27 -13.61 6.17
C ALA A 307 -12.89 -14.17 5.78
N TYR A 308 -12.55 -14.17 4.49
CA TYR A 308 -11.23 -14.60 4.02
C TYR A 308 -10.15 -13.59 4.40
N ALA A 309 -10.44 -12.30 4.31
CA ALA A 309 -9.52 -11.27 4.75
C ALA A 309 -9.21 -11.36 6.26
N GLN A 310 -10.23 -11.56 7.09
CA GLN A 310 -10.03 -11.84 8.51
C GLN A 310 -9.19 -13.09 8.74
N ARG A 311 -9.53 -14.20 8.07
CA ARG A 311 -8.81 -15.48 8.22
C ARG A 311 -7.34 -15.36 7.83
N PHE A 312 -7.05 -14.67 6.72
CA PHE A 312 -5.70 -14.48 6.23
C PHE A 312 -4.91 -13.54 7.13
N ASN A 313 -5.43 -12.32 7.38
CA ASN A 313 -4.70 -11.31 8.14
C ASN A 313 -4.52 -11.74 9.60
N GLN A 314 -5.51 -12.39 10.24
CA GLN A 314 -5.30 -12.94 11.58
C GLN A 314 -4.26 -14.07 11.57
N GLY A 315 -4.30 -14.96 10.57
CA GLY A 315 -3.31 -16.03 10.42
C GLY A 315 -1.89 -15.52 10.22
N LEU A 316 -1.71 -14.44 9.45
CA LEU A 316 -0.43 -13.77 9.26
C LEU A 316 0.06 -13.14 10.57
N LEU A 317 -0.80 -12.39 11.26
CA LEU A 317 -0.46 -11.78 12.55
C LEU A 317 -0.05 -12.84 13.59
N ASP A 318 -0.79 -13.94 13.67
CA ASP A 318 -0.48 -15.06 14.57
C ASP A 318 0.82 -15.76 14.16
N HIS A 319 1.07 -15.93 12.86
CA HIS A 319 2.31 -16.49 12.34
C HIS A 319 3.52 -15.63 12.74
N VAL A 320 3.46 -14.32 12.51
CA VAL A 320 4.53 -13.38 12.89
C VAL A 320 4.72 -13.33 14.41
N ALA A 321 3.62 -13.24 15.17
CA ALA A 321 3.67 -13.21 16.63
C ALA A 321 4.20 -14.53 17.25
N SER A 322 4.06 -15.66 16.55
CA SER A 322 4.56 -16.94 17.03
C SER A 322 6.09 -17.03 17.09
N GLY A 323 6.80 -16.15 16.35
CA GLY A 323 8.26 -16.17 16.27
C GLY A 323 8.86 -17.45 15.65
N LYS A 324 8.04 -18.29 15.01
CA LYS A 324 8.49 -19.54 14.38
C LYS A 324 9.38 -19.31 13.16
N GLY A 325 9.28 -18.14 12.52
CA GLY A 325 9.88 -17.88 11.22
C GLY A 325 9.28 -18.77 10.14
N THR A 326 10.02 -18.95 9.06
CA THR A 326 9.65 -19.83 7.95
C THR A 326 10.41 -21.17 8.02
N PRO A 327 9.98 -22.21 7.28
CA PRO A 327 10.67 -23.50 7.29
C PRO A 327 12.17 -23.47 6.96
N LEU A 328 12.63 -22.59 6.06
CA LEU A 328 14.03 -22.42 5.66
C LEU A 328 14.82 -21.46 6.58
N THR A 329 14.11 -20.63 7.35
CA THR A 329 14.68 -19.69 8.34
C THR A 329 13.98 -19.81 9.70
N PRO A 330 14.03 -20.99 10.35
CA PRO A 330 13.31 -21.22 11.60
C PRO A 330 13.84 -20.30 12.71
N GLY A 331 12.92 -19.66 13.44
CA GLY A 331 13.22 -18.72 14.52
C GLY A 331 13.69 -17.34 14.07
N ALA A 332 13.84 -17.10 12.76
CA ALA A 332 14.10 -15.75 12.25
C ALA A 332 12.84 -14.89 12.35
N PRO A 333 12.96 -13.59 12.72
CA PRO A 333 11.82 -12.69 12.71
C PRO A 333 11.31 -12.47 11.29
N VAL A 334 9.99 -12.38 11.14
CA VAL A 334 9.33 -12.00 9.89
C VAL A 334 8.88 -10.55 10.05
N ASP A 335 9.58 -9.63 9.40
CA ASP A 335 9.19 -8.22 9.33
C ASP A 335 8.28 -8.01 8.12
N ALA A 336 7.05 -7.53 8.35
CA ALA A 336 6.06 -7.37 7.29
C ALA A 336 5.19 -6.12 7.48
N TYR A 337 4.59 -5.65 6.38
CA TYR A 337 3.62 -4.55 6.38
C TYR A 337 2.29 -5.04 5.82
N LEU A 338 1.22 -4.90 6.61
CA LEU A 338 -0.14 -5.19 6.15
C LEU A 338 -0.53 -4.25 5.01
N PHE A 339 -1.06 -4.81 3.93
CA PHE A 339 -1.62 -4.06 2.82
C PHE A 339 -3.15 -4.21 2.83
N SER A 340 -3.91 -3.16 3.15
CA SER A 340 -3.49 -1.81 3.56
C SER A 340 -4.33 -1.28 4.73
N LEU A 341 -4.05 -0.05 5.18
CA LEU A 341 -4.78 0.55 6.31
C LEU A 341 -6.24 0.81 5.96
N VAL A 342 -6.52 1.48 4.83
CA VAL A 342 -7.86 1.89 4.41
C VAL A 342 -8.13 1.44 2.97
N ASP A 343 -9.40 1.25 2.63
CA ASP A 343 -9.84 1.14 1.24
C ASP A 343 -9.57 2.43 0.47
N GLU A 344 -9.25 2.33 -0.81
CA GLU A 344 -8.73 3.41 -1.64
C GLU A 344 -9.48 3.44 -2.98
N ASP A 345 -10.54 4.25 -3.04
CA ASP A 345 -11.52 4.28 -4.15
C ASP A 345 -10.98 4.88 -5.46
N ARG A 346 -9.81 5.54 -5.43
CA ARG A 346 -9.14 6.05 -6.64
C ARG A 346 -8.07 5.12 -7.19
N LYS A 347 -7.82 3.97 -6.58
CA LYS A 347 -6.89 2.99 -7.15
C LYS A 347 -7.37 2.53 -8.52
N SER A 348 -6.40 2.27 -9.38
CA SER A 348 -6.64 1.59 -10.65
C SER A 348 -7.25 0.21 -10.41
N ILE A 349 -8.20 -0.15 -11.26
CA ILE A 349 -8.85 -1.46 -11.26
C ILE A 349 -8.35 -2.35 -12.40
N GLN A 350 -7.28 -1.94 -13.10
CA GLN A 350 -6.74 -2.73 -14.22
C GLN A 350 -6.31 -4.14 -13.79
N PRO A 351 -5.67 -4.37 -12.62
CA PRO A 351 -5.41 -5.73 -12.13
C PRO A 351 -6.70 -6.49 -11.78
N GLY A 352 -7.69 -5.77 -11.24
CA GLY A 352 -9.01 -6.28 -10.94
C GLY A 352 -9.79 -5.32 -10.04
N ASN A 353 -11.10 -5.56 -9.92
CA ASN A 353 -11.99 -4.77 -9.07
C ASN A 353 -11.61 -4.81 -7.58
N PHE A 354 -10.92 -5.85 -7.14
CA PHE A 354 -10.48 -6.03 -5.75
C PHE A 354 -9.44 -4.99 -5.29
N GLU A 355 -8.78 -4.28 -6.22
CA GLU A 355 -7.70 -3.33 -5.92
C GLU A 355 -8.12 -2.20 -4.98
N ARG A 356 -9.41 -1.85 -4.93
CA ARG A 356 -9.92 -0.78 -4.06
C ARG A 356 -10.24 -1.25 -2.64
N HIS A 357 -10.08 -2.54 -2.34
CA HIS A 357 -10.68 -3.20 -1.16
C HIS A 357 -9.69 -3.89 -0.22
N TRP A 358 -8.40 -3.54 -0.28
CA TRP A 358 -7.34 -4.11 0.56
C TRP A 358 -7.34 -3.62 2.02
N GLY A 359 -8.10 -2.57 2.32
CA GLY A 359 -8.11 -1.96 3.64
C GLY A 359 -8.57 -2.92 4.74
N ILE A 360 -7.92 -2.86 5.90
CA ILE A 360 -8.45 -3.42 7.15
C ILE A 360 -9.55 -2.51 7.75
N PHE A 361 -9.53 -1.23 7.37
CA PHE A 361 -10.59 -0.25 7.59
C PHE A 361 -11.25 0.16 6.27
N PHE A 362 -12.51 0.58 6.31
CA PHE A 362 -13.13 1.33 5.22
C PHE A 362 -12.42 2.70 5.06
N PHE A 363 -12.71 3.41 3.97
CA PHE A 363 -12.19 4.77 3.70
C PHE A 363 -12.38 5.75 4.89
N ASP A 364 -13.42 5.56 5.69
CA ASP A 364 -13.77 6.38 6.86
C ASP A 364 -13.14 5.91 8.18
N GLY A 365 -12.23 4.93 8.13
CA GLY A 365 -11.53 4.41 9.31
C GLY A 365 -12.41 3.53 10.20
N LYS A 366 -13.56 3.04 9.71
CA LYS A 366 -14.35 2.01 10.41
C LYS A 366 -13.78 0.62 10.12
N PRO A 367 -13.63 -0.27 11.13
CA PRO A 367 -13.17 -1.63 10.93
C PRO A 367 -14.08 -2.41 9.99
N LYS A 368 -13.49 -3.21 9.08
CA LYS A 368 -14.23 -4.07 8.16
C LYS A 368 -14.51 -5.46 8.73
N TYR A 369 -13.67 -5.90 9.65
CA TYR A 369 -13.76 -7.18 10.35
C TYR A 369 -12.98 -7.12 11.67
N GLN A 370 -13.16 -8.12 12.52
CA GLN A 370 -12.41 -8.22 13.78
C GLN A 370 -10.97 -8.67 13.49
N LEU A 371 -9.99 -7.97 14.03
CA LEU A 371 -8.56 -8.28 13.84
C LEU A 371 -7.79 -7.95 15.12
N SER A 372 -7.00 -8.90 15.62
CA SER A 372 -6.18 -8.75 16.83
C SER A 372 -4.72 -8.57 16.46
N LEU A 373 -4.24 -7.32 16.49
CA LEU A 373 -2.90 -6.94 16.05
C LEU A 373 -1.74 -7.41 16.98
N ARG A 374 -2.04 -7.84 18.21
CA ARG A 374 -1.01 -8.17 19.22
C ARG A 374 -0.86 -9.67 19.53
N GLY A 375 -1.42 -10.56 18.70
CA GLY A 375 -1.27 -12.03 18.86
C GLY A 375 -1.88 -12.64 20.15
N ASN A 376 -2.32 -11.83 21.12
CA ASN A 376 -3.03 -12.25 22.31
C ASN A 376 -4.49 -11.84 22.16
N GLY A 377 -5.35 -12.80 21.82
CA GLY A 377 -6.78 -12.58 21.57
C GLY A 377 -7.42 -11.67 22.61
N GLY A 378 -7.81 -10.46 22.18
CA GLY A 378 -8.45 -9.49 23.05
C GLY A 378 -8.34 -8.04 22.60
N GLY A 379 -8.84 -7.70 21.41
CA GLY A 379 -9.06 -6.31 21.03
C GLY A 379 -9.67 -6.16 19.64
N MET A 380 -10.78 -5.43 19.54
CA MET A 380 -11.33 -4.99 18.26
C MET A 380 -10.49 -3.81 17.75
N LEU A 381 -10.28 -3.72 16.43
CA LEU A 381 -9.68 -2.53 15.82
C LEU A 381 -10.41 -1.27 16.30
N VAL A 382 -9.64 -0.27 16.74
CA VAL A 382 -10.19 1.01 17.20
C VAL A 382 -10.51 1.85 15.96
N PRO A 383 -11.78 2.28 15.78
CA PRO A 383 -12.16 3.09 14.63
C PRO A 383 -11.58 4.51 14.71
N ALA A 384 -11.48 5.16 13.56
CA ALA A 384 -11.18 6.59 13.50
C ALA A 384 -12.24 7.41 14.27
N ARG A 385 -11.80 8.49 14.93
CA ARG A 385 -12.66 9.36 15.75
C ARG A 385 -12.70 10.76 15.17
N GLY A 386 -13.86 11.41 15.30
CA GLY A 386 -14.07 12.78 14.82
C GLY A 386 -14.13 12.86 13.29
N VAL A 387 -14.64 11.81 12.64
CA VAL A 387 -14.88 11.82 11.19
C VAL A 387 -16.14 12.62 10.92
N GLU A 388 -15.99 13.72 10.21
CA GLU A 388 -17.11 14.53 9.72
C GLU A 388 -17.55 14.01 8.36
N TYR A 389 -18.85 13.81 8.18
CA TYR A 389 -19.42 13.30 6.94
C TYR A 389 -20.20 14.39 6.23
N LEU A 390 -20.38 14.23 4.92
CA LEU A 390 -21.39 14.94 4.15
C LEU A 390 -22.79 14.63 4.70
N GLN A 391 -23.81 15.33 4.19
CA GLN A 391 -25.18 15.12 4.67
C GLN A 391 -25.63 13.68 4.42
N ARG A 392 -26.49 13.14 5.30
CA ARG A 392 -27.13 11.82 5.12
C ARG A 392 -28.16 11.89 3.99
N ARG A 393 -27.65 11.94 2.76
CA ARG A 393 -28.39 12.10 1.51
C ARG A 393 -27.72 11.24 0.45
N TRP A 394 -28.53 10.54 -0.32
CA TRP A 394 -28.08 9.63 -1.37
C TRP A 394 -28.72 10.03 -2.70
N CYS A 395 -28.00 9.77 -3.79
CA CYS A 395 -28.54 9.88 -5.14
C CYS A 395 -29.02 8.51 -5.62
N VAL A 396 -30.29 8.40 -5.99
CA VAL A 396 -30.90 7.12 -6.41
C VAL A 396 -31.63 7.28 -7.74
N LEU A 397 -31.83 6.18 -8.45
CA LEU A 397 -32.68 6.15 -9.63
C LEU A 397 -34.12 6.50 -9.23
N LYS A 398 -34.79 7.34 -10.03
CA LYS A 398 -36.20 7.67 -9.77
C LYS A 398 -37.08 6.41 -9.81
N PRO A 399 -38.11 6.31 -8.94
CA PRO A 399 -38.98 5.14 -8.90
C PRO A 399 -39.69 4.82 -10.22
N ASP A 400 -40.03 5.86 -10.99
CA ASP A 400 -40.72 5.82 -12.28
C ASP A 400 -39.78 5.78 -13.50
N ALA A 401 -38.46 5.76 -13.30
CA ALA A 401 -37.52 5.64 -14.41
C ALA A 401 -37.65 4.29 -15.13
N ASP A 402 -37.65 4.33 -16.46
CA ASP A 402 -37.65 3.15 -17.33
C ASP A 402 -36.22 2.61 -17.46
N LEU A 403 -35.99 1.38 -16.99
CA LEU A 403 -34.71 0.68 -17.11
C LEU A 403 -34.34 0.36 -18.57
N GLY A 404 -35.33 0.37 -19.48
CA GLY A 404 -35.11 0.20 -20.91
C GLY A 404 -34.62 1.47 -21.64
N ASP A 405 -34.63 2.65 -20.98
CA ASP A 405 -34.08 3.88 -21.59
C ASP A 405 -32.55 3.77 -21.69
N GLN A 406 -32.02 3.93 -22.91
CA GLN A 406 -30.58 3.93 -23.20
C GLN A 406 -29.79 4.89 -22.30
N LYS A 407 -30.41 6.01 -21.88
CA LYS A 407 -29.78 6.97 -20.96
C LYS A 407 -29.37 6.33 -19.63
N VAL A 408 -30.04 5.25 -19.18
CA VAL A 408 -29.68 4.54 -17.95
C VAL A 408 -28.29 3.91 -18.11
N GLY A 409 -28.08 3.15 -19.18
CA GLY A 409 -26.79 2.50 -19.47
C GLY A 409 -25.64 3.51 -19.64
N ASP A 410 -25.89 4.60 -20.38
CA ASP A 410 -24.92 5.70 -20.54
C ASP A 410 -24.57 6.36 -19.19
N SER A 411 -25.58 6.60 -18.35
CA SER A 411 -25.41 7.28 -17.06
C SER A 411 -24.67 6.41 -16.04
N VAL A 412 -24.97 5.10 -16.01
CA VAL A 412 -24.22 4.14 -15.19
C VAL A 412 -22.77 4.06 -15.64
N SER A 413 -22.52 4.00 -16.95
CA SER A 413 -21.17 3.95 -17.49
C SER A 413 -20.35 5.21 -17.14
N TYR A 414 -20.99 6.38 -17.24
CA TYR A 414 -20.38 7.65 -16.83
C TYR A 414 -20.07 7.69 -15.33
N ALA A 415 -21.03 7.29 -14.49
CA ALA A 415 -20.87 7.25 -13.04
C ALA A 415 -19.73 6.31 -12.63
N CYS A 416 -19.73 5.08 -13.14
CA CYS A 416 -18.71 4.08 -12.81
C CYS A 416 -17.34 4.35 -13.45
N GLY A 417 -17.28 5.17 -14.51
CA GLY A 417 -16.03 5.67 -15.06
C GLY A 417 -15.37 6.76 -14.20
N SER A 418 -16.14 7.40 -13.32
CA SER A 418 -15.71 8.56 -12.53
C SER A 418 -15.79 8.33 -11.01
N ALA A 419 -16.21 7.14 -10.58
CA ALA A 419 -16.41 6.78 -9.18
C ALA A 419 -16.21 5.28 -8.96
N ASP A 420 -16.43 4.81 -7.72
CA ASP A 420 -16.21 3.42 -7.38
C ASP A 420 -17.48 2.57 -7.43
N CYS A 421 -17.59 1.76 -8.49
CA CYS A 421 -18.64 0.77 -8.69
C CYS A 421 -18.15 -0.67 -8.52
N THR A 422 -16.92 -0.90 -8.06
CA THR A 422 -16.29 -2.23 -8.06
C THR A 422 -17.02 -3.26 -7.19
N SER A 423 -17.77 -2.80 -6.18
CA SER A 423 -18.64 -3.63 -5.34
C SER A 423 -19.91 -4.14 -6.02
N LEU A 424 -20.19 -3.78 -7.28
CA LEU A 424 -21.33 -4.30 -8.05
C LEU A 424 -21.05 -5.65 -8.75
N GLY A 425 -19.82 -6.15 -8.66
CA GLY A 425 -19.40 -7.37 -9.36
C GLY A 425 -20.11 -8.65 -8.91
N TYR A 426 -19.89 -9.75 -9.63
CA TYR A 426 -20.41 -11.05 -9.23
C TYR A 426 -19.80 -11.51 -7.88
N LYS A 427 -20.64 -12.00 -6.95
CA LYS A 427 -20.24 -12.46 -5.60
C LYS A 427 -19.49 -11.42 -4.74
N THR A 428 -19.73 -10.14 -5.02
CA THR A 428 -19.23 -9.00 -4.23
C THR A 428 -20.29 -8.51 -3.24
N SER A 429 -19.96 -7.51 -2.41
CA SER A 429 -20.85 -7.02 -1.35
C SER A 429 -22.19 -6.44 -1.85
N CYS A 430 -22.22 -5.89 -3.07
CA CYS A 430 -23.42 -5.37 -3.73
C CYS A 430 -23.87 -6.17 -4.97
N GLY A 431 -23.25 -7.32 -5.25
CA GLY A 431 -23.63 -8.17 -6.38
C GLY A 431 -25.04 -8.78 -6.32
N GLY A 432 -25.74 -8.64 -5.19
CA GLY A 432 -27.12 -9.11 -4.98
C GLY A 432 -28.21 -8.04 -5.19
N LEU A 433 -27.84 -6.81 -5.56
CA LEU A 433 -28.83 -5.75 -5.84
C LEU A 433 -29.66 -6.07 -7.09
N ASP A 434 -30.91 -5.62 -7.09
CA ASP A 434 -31.72 -5.61 -8.30
C ASP A 434 -31.24 -4.54 -9.30
N ALA A 435 -31.85 -4.50 -10.50
CA ALA A 435 -31.44 -3.55 -11.54
C ALA A 435 -31.55 -2.08 -11.10
N LYS A 436 -32.57 -1.70 -10.33
CA LYS A 436 -32.74 -0.32 -9.85
C LYS A 436 -31.71 0.00 -8.75
N GLY A 437 -31.43 -0.96 -7.88
CA GLY A 437 -30.38 -0.89 -6.87
C GLY A 437 -29.00 -0.70 -7.50
N ASN A 438 -28.66 -1.47 -8.53
CA ASN A 438 -27.40 -1.35 -9.25
C ASN A 438 -27.19 0.06 -9.83
N VAL A 439 -28.21 0.60 -10.51
CA VAL A 439 -28.15 1.96 -11.06
C VAL A 439 -28.02 3.00 -9.95
N SER A 440 -28.80 2.84 -8.87
CA SER A 440 -28.76 3.75 -7.73
C SER A 440 -27.41 3.73 -7.03
N TYR A 441 -26.74 2.58 -6.93
CA TYR A 441 -25.42 2.46 -6.33
C TYR A 441 -24.39 3.26 -7.14
N ALA A 442 -24.39 3.08 -8.46
CA ALA A 442 -23.52 3.84 -9.35
C ALA A 442 -23.75 5.35 -9.22
N PHE A 443 -25.02 5.78 -9.25
CA PHE A 443 -25.39 7.20 -9.10
C PHE A 443 -24.95 7.76 -7.76
N ASN A 444 -25.17 7.03 -6.67
CA ASN A 444 -24.72 7.47 -5.35
C ASN A 444 -23.20 7.53 -5.27
N SER A 445 -22.48 6.53 -5.78
CA SER A 445 -21.01 6.52 -5.74
C SER A 445 -20.44 7.79 -6.39
N TYR A 446 -20.92 8.14 -7.58
CA TYR A 446 -20.55 9.40 -8.25
C TYR A 446 -20.97 10.65 -7.47
N TYR A 447 -22.22 10.71 -7.01
CA TYR A 447 -22.73 11.84 -6.25
C TYR A 447 -21.94 12.13 -4.97
N GLN A 448 -21.46 11.09 -4.28
CA GLN A 448 -20.61 11.26 -3.09
C GLN A 448 -19.19 11.68 -3.47
N THR A 449 -18.65 11.21 -4.60
CA THR A 449 -17.35 11.66 -5.15
C THR A 449 -17.37 13.14 -5.52
N GLU A 450 -18.51 13.67 -5.94
CA GLU A 450 -18.72 15.07 -6.33
C GLU A 450 -19.24 15.96 -5.18
N ASP A 451 -18.88 15.66 -3.93
CA ASP A 451 -19.23 16.47 -2.75
C ASP A 451 -20.74 16.73 -2.57
N GLN A 452 -21.59 15.83 -3.07
CA GLN A 452 -23.05 15.99 -3.08
C GLN A 452 -23.54 17.24 -3.84
N ASP A 453 -22.83 17.70 -4.87
CA ASP A 453 -23.31 18.77 -5.76
C ASP A 453 -24.67 18.37 -6.35
N ASP A 454 -25.67 19.24 -6.24
CA ASP A 454 -27.03 18.95 -6.71
C ASP A 454 -27.07 18.59 -8.21
N ARG A 455 -26.11 19.09 -9.02
CA ARG A 455 -25.98 18.77 -10.45
C ARG A 455 -25.44 17.36 -10.69
N ALA A 456 -24.69 16.80 -9.74
CA ALA A 456 -24.19 15.43 -9.81
C ALA A 456 -25.28 14.38 -9.56
N CYS A 457 -26.49 14.79 -9.15
CA CYS A 457 -27.66 13.92 -9.01
C CYS A 457 -28.79 14.26 -10.01
N ASP A 458 -28.46 14.60 -11.25
CA ASP A 458 -29.45 14.75 -12.32
C ASP A 458 -29.51 13.52 -13.24
N PHE A 459 -28.36 13.07 -13.75
CA PHE A 459 -28.23 11.96 -14.71
C PHE A 459 -29.25 12.05 -15.86
N ARG A 460 -29.35 13.23 -16.48
CA ARG A 460 -30.31 13.52 -17.58
C ARG A 460 -31.77 13.35 -17.13
N GLY A 461 -32.06 13.78 -15.91
CA GLY A 461 -33.37 13.68 -15.27
C GLY A 461 -33.75 12.28 -14.76
N LEU A 462 -32.83 11.31 -14.75
CA LEU A 462 -33.09 9.94 -14.29
C LEU A 462 -33.00 9.79 -12.77
N ALA A 463 -32.28 10.66 -12.08
CA ALA A 463 -31.98 10.50 -10.66
C ALA A 463 -32.73 11.49 -9.77
N THR A 464 -32.83 11.15 -8.48
CA THR A 464 -33.35 12.03 -7.43
C THR A 464 -32.57 11.78 -6.14
N THR A 465 -32.53 12.79 -5.27
CA THR A 465 -31.98 12.60 -3.93
C THR A 465 -33.01 11.99 -2.98
N THR A 466 -32.52 11.27 -1.97
CA THR A 466 -33.31 10.70 -0.87
C THR A 466 -32.55 10.82 0.45
N THR A 467 -33.29 10.87 1.56
CA THR A 467 -32.75 10.80 2.94
C THR A 467 -32.98 9.42 3.58
N VAL A 468 -33.59 8.49 2.83
CA VAL A 468 -33.74 7.09 3.26
C VAL A 468 -32.52 6.32 2.79
N ASP A 469 -31.83 5.68 3.73
CA ASP A 469 -30.61 4.90 3.47
C ASP A 469 -30.95 3.69 2.57
N PRO A 470 -30.43 3.65 1.33
CA PRO A 470 -30.72 2.57 0.39
C PRO A 470 -29.85 1.32 0.59
N SER A 471 -28.95 1.30 1.59
CA SER A 471 -28.10 0.14 1.91
C SER A 471 -28.92 -1.10 2.25
N THR A 472 -28.47 -2.29 1.81
CA THR A 472 -29.17 -3.57 2.07
C THR A 472 -28.16 -4.68 2.32
N GLY A 473 -28.41 -5.52 3.34
CA GLY A 473 -27.53 -6.65 3.64
C GLY A 473 -26.08 -6.22 3.84
N THR A 474 -25.18 -6.76 3.01
CA THR A 474 -23.75 -6.41 2.97
C THR A 474 -23.43 -5.20 2.10
N CYS A 475 -24.37 -4.74 1.29
CA CYS A 475 -24.17 -3.62 0.37
C CYS A 475 -24.38 -2.28 1.06
N ARG A 476 -23.32 -1.47 1.14
CA ARG A 476 -23.34 -0.14 1.76
C ARG A 476 -23.35 0.96 0.71
N PHE A 477 -24.38 1.80 0.73
CA PHE A 477 -24.37 3.06 0.01
C PHE A 477 -23.69 4.11 0.87
N ILE A 478 -22.47 4.48 0.47
CA ILE A 478 -21.64 5.38 1.28
C ILE A 478 -22.23 6.79 1.37
N VAL A 479 -21.82 7.50 2.42
CA VAL A 479 -21.88 8.96 2.54
C VAL A 479 -20.43 9.42 2.65
N GLY A 480 -20.01 10.35 1.79
CA GLY A 480 -18.63 10.83 1.72
C GLY A 480 -18.18 11.51 3.03
N ILE A 481 -16.86 11.57 3.25
CA ILE A 481 -16.27 12.36 4.33
C ILE A 481 -16.32 13.82 3.90
N ALA A 482 -16.69 14.72 4.80
CA ALA A 482 -16.72 16.14 4.50
C ALA A 482 -15.30 16.67 4.22
N PRO A 483 -15.07 17.46 3.16
CA PRO A 483 -13.79 18.09 2.91
C PRO A 483 -13.37 18.94 4.10
N THR A 484 -12.16 18.74 4.61
CA THR A 484 -11.63 19.64 5.64
C THR A 484 -11.41 21.05 5.05
N SER A 485 -11.64 22.09 5.85
CA SER A 485 -11.42 23.50 5.45
C SER A 485 -9.98 23.83 5.01
N THR A 486 -9.03 22.94 5.27
CA THR A 486 -7.64 23.00 4.80
C THR A 486 -7.48 22.43 3.39
N ALA A 487 -8.26 21.41 3.02
CA ALA A 487 -8.27 20.81 1.67
C ALA A 487 -8.76 21.81 0.61
N THR A 488 -9.77 22.62 0.94
CA THR A 488 -10.28 23.69 0.07
C THR A 488 -9.24 24.78 -0.22
N ARG A 489 -8.30 25.07 0.70
CA ARG A 489 -7.21 26.03 0.44
C ARG A 489 -6.16 25.50 -0.53
N ASN A 490 -5.85 24.21 -0.49
CA ASN A 490 -4.87 23.60 -1.39
C ASN A 490 -5.42 23.43 -2.81
N VAL A 491 -6.71 23.13 -2.96
CA VAL A 491 -7.38 23.11 -4.29
C VAL A 491 -7.46 24.52 -4.89
N ALA A 492 -7.79 25.54 -4.07
CA ALA A 492 -7.82 26.95 -4.51
C ALA A 492 -6.42 27.48 -4.87
N ALA A 493 -5.38 27.12 -4.12
CA ALA A 493 -4.00 27.51 -4.41
C ALA A 493 -3.46 26.84 -5.69
N ARG A 494 -3.83 25.56 -5.93
CA ARG A 494 -3.44 24.82 -7.14
C ARG A 494 -4.17 25.32 -8.39
N THR A 495 -5.47 25.62 -8.29
CA THR A 495 -6.24 26.23 -9.40
C THR A 495 -5.74 27.64 -9.74
N ALA A 496 -5.37 28.45 -8.74
CA ALA A 496 -4.77 29.76 -8.97
C ALA A 496 -3.38 29.67 -9.63
N ALA A 497 -2.54 28.71 -9.24
CA ALA A 497 -1.22 28.50 -9.83
C ALA A 497 -1.30 28.03 -11.30
N VAL A 498 -2.25 27.16 -11.63
CA VAL A 498 -2.50 26.70 -13.03
C VAL A 498 -3.03 27.84 -13.89
N PHE A 499 -3.96 28.66 -13.38
CA PHE A 499 -4.42 29.86 -14.09
C PHE A 499 -3.29 30.86 -14.35
N PHE A 500 -2.42 31.07 -13.36
CA PHE A 500 -1.27 31.96 -13.51
C PHE A 500 -0.22 31.42 -14.50
N ALA A 501 0.01 30.11 -14.51
CA ALA A 501 0.91 29.45 -15.46
C ALA A 501 0.37 29.52 -16.90
N LEU A 502 -0.94 29.34 -17.11
CA LEU A 502 -1.58 29.45 -18.42
C LEU A 502 -1.58 30.90 -18.95
N LEU A 503 -1.74 31.88 -18.07
CA LEU A 503 -1.60 33.31 -18.39
C LEU A 503 -0.16 33.67 -18.80
N LEU A 504 0.84 33.12 -18.11
CA LEU A 504 2.27 33.33 -18.44
C LEU A 504 2.70 32.59 -19.71
N ALA A 505 2.02 31.49 -20.05
CA ALA A 505 2.25 30.72 -21.28
C ALA A 505 1.47 31.26 -22.51
N GLY A 506 0.62 32.28 -22.33
CA GLY A 506 -0.13 32.90 -23.42
C GLY A 506 -1.22 32.01 -24.05
N VAL A 507 -1.80 31.07 -23.29
CA VAL A 507 -2.79 30.11 -23.79
C VAL A 507 -4.25 30.60 -23.60
N PHE A 508 -4.47 31.91 -23.64
CA PHE A 508 -5.79 32.53 -23.73
C PHE A 508 -5.82 33.61 -24.80
#